data_AF-A0A2K3PFH2-F1
#
_entry.id   AF-A0A2K3PFH2-F1
#
_cell.length_a   1.000
_cell.length_b   1.000
_cell.length_c   1.000
_cell.angle_alpha   90.00
_cell.angle_beta   90.00
_cell.angle_gamma   90.00
#
_symmetry.space_group_name_H-M   'P 1'
#
loop_
_entity.id
_entity.type
_entity.pdbx_description
1 polymer ?
#
loop_
_entity_poly.entity_id
_entity_poly.type
_entity_poly.pdbx_seq_one_letter_code
_entity_poly.pdbx_strand_id
1 'polypeptide(L)'
;MSLSASEIAQKLNLQPHPEGGFYAETFRDHSVQLSTSQLPSEYKVDRPVSTCIYFLLPSGNMSRLHRIPCSEVWHHYIGEPITEMNCEYNINYNLCSNIDLKKVHISRVDNSDRFRNGG
;
A
#
# COMPACT_ATOMS: atom_id res chain seq x y z
N MET A 1 -23.19 -16.60 1.23
CA MET A 1 -23.14 -15.28 1.91
C MET A 1 -21.75 -14.73 1.71
N SER A 2 -21.61 -13.51 1.20
CA SER A 2 -20.32 -12.81 1.15
C SER A 2 -20.00 -12.27 2.55
N LEU A 3 -18.72 -12.33 2.94
CA LEU A 3 -18.26 -11.73 4.19
C LEU A 3 -18.34 -10.20 4.08
N SER A 4 -18.76 -9.55 5.16
CA SER A 4 -18.68 -8.09 5.32
C SER A 4 -17.22 -7.64 5.49
N ALA A 5 -16.96 -6.34 5.24
CA ALA A 5 -15.63 -5.77 5.41
C ALA A 5 -15.09 -5.92 6.85
N SER A 6 -15.94 -5.76 7.87
CA SER A 6 -15.54 -5.96 9.27
C SER A 6 -15.19 -7.41 9.58
N GLU A 7 -15.95 -8.39 9.05
CA GLU A 7 -15.62 -9.81 9.21
C GLU A 7 -14.30 -10.18 8.52
N ILE A 8 -14.02 -9.61 7.34
CA ILE A 8 -12.75 -9.82 6.64
C ILE A 8 -11.60 -9.20 7.46
N ALA A 9 -11.76 -7.95 7.92
CA ALA A 9 -10.77 -7.27 8.74
C ALA A 9 -10.44 -8.06 10.01
N GLN A 10 -11.47 -8.59 10.68
CA GLN A 10 -11.30 -9.41 11.87
C GLN A 10 -10.62 -10.75 11.55
N LYS A 11 -11.06 -11.46 10.51
CA LYS A 11 -10.48 -12.75 10.12
C LYS A 11 -9.00 -12.66 9.73
N LEU A 12 -8.60 -11.55 9.12
CA LEU A 12 -7.22 -11.30 8.69
C LEU A 12 -6.40 -10.48 9.69
N ASN A 13 -6.96 -10.18 10.89
CA ASN A 13 -6.34 -9.34 11.92
C ASN A 13 -5.85 -7.97 11.42
N LEU A 14 -6.58 -7.37 10.48
CA LEU A 14 -6.21 -6.08 9.89
C LEU A 14 -6.34 -4.95 10.91
N GLN A 15 -5.38 -4.04 10.88
CA GLN A 15 -5.34 -2.83 11.71
C GLN A 15 -5.70 -1.59 10.88
N PRO A 16 -6.25 -0.53 11.49
CA PRO A 16 -6.48 0.73 10.78
C PRO A 16 -5.20 1.25 10.12
N HIS A 17 -5.29 1.61 8.84
CA HIS A 17 -4.18 2.14 8.08
C HIS A 17 -4.14 3.68 8.20
N PRO A 18 -2.96 4.31 8.39
CA PRO A 18 -2.86 5.76 8.53
C PRO A 18 -3.47 6.53 7.34
N GLU A 19 -3.43 5.95 6.15
CA GLU A 19 -3.93 6.60 4.93
C GLU A 19 -5.42 6.31 4.69
N GLY A 20 -6.08 5.55 5.55
CA GLY A 20 -7.47 5.11 5.41
C GLY A 20 -7.56 3.64 5.02
N GLY A 21 -8.66 2.99 5.40
CA GLY A 21 -8.83 1.54 5.27
C GLY A 21 -8.15 0.75 6.40
N PHE A 22 -7.94 -0.54 6.17
CA PHE A 22 -7.29 -1.46 7.10
C PHE A 22 -6.15 -2.20 6.39
N TYR A 23 -5.13 -2.62 7.12
CA TYR A 23 -3.99 -3.35 6.57
C TYR A 23 -3.37 -4.34 7.55
N ALA A 24 -2.59 -5.29 7.03
CA ALA A 24 -1.67 -6.11 7.83
C ALA A 24 -0.49 -6.56 6.97
N GLU A 25 0.73 -6.47 7.48
CA GLU A 25 1.92 -7.05 6.83
C GLU A 25 1.89 -8.58 6.96
N THR A 26 1.96 -9.27 5.83
CA THR A 26 1.90 -10.74 5.74
C THR A 26 3.23 -11.37 5.37
N PHE A 27 4.15 -10.58 4.82
CA PHE A 27 5.48 -11.02 4.46
C PHE A 27 6.48 -9.87 4.53
N ARG A 28 7.70 -10.20 4.96
CA ARG A 28 8.87 -9.34 4.91
C ARG A 28 10.07 -10.21 4.56
N ASP A 29 10.80 -9.81 3.52
CA ASP A 29 12.01 -10.51 3.14
C ASP A 29 13.13 -10.20 4.14
N HIS A 30 13.62 -11.23 4.81
CA HIS A 30 14.72 -11.15 5.78
C HIS A 30 16.05 -11.64 5.20
N SER A 31 16.08 -12.12 3.95
CA SER A 31 17.29 -12.68 3.33
C SER A 31 18.30 -11.60 2.95
N VAL A 32 17.82 -10.43 2.53
CA VAL A 32 18.65 -9.29 2.11
C VAL A 32 18.09 -8.00 2.71
N GLN A 33 18.96 -7.29 3.42
CA GLN A 33 18.70 -5.96 3.96
C GLN A 33 19.57 -4.95 3.22
N LEU A 34 18.94 -3.98 2.56
CA LEU A 34 19.58 -2.89 1.85
C LEU A 34 19.82 -1.74 2.83
N SER A 35 21.08 -1.40 3.08
CA SER A 35 21.40 -0.22 3.88
C SER A 35 21.02 1.06 3.13
N THR A 36 20.70 2.13 3.86
CA THR A 36 20.46 3.48 3.31
C THR A 36 21.55 3.94 2.34
N SER A 37 22.81 3.58 2.58
CA SER A 37 23.94 3.92 1.72
C SER A 37 23.90 3.27 0.33
N GLN A 38 23.16 2.18 0.18
CA GLN A 38 22.97 1.44 -1.07
C GLN A 38 21.70 1.87 -1.82
N LEU A 39 20.92 2.76 -1.23
CA LEU A 39 19.63 3.21 -1.75
C LEU A 39 19.70 4.64 -2.28
N PRO A 40 18.80 5.04 -3.19
CA PRO A 40 18.63 6.44 -3.57
C PRO A 40 18.40 7.36 -2.38
N SER A 41 18.78 8.64 -2.52
CA SER A 41 18.77 9.64 -1.42
C SER A 41 17.39 9.92 -0.80
N GLU A 42 16.33 9.55 -1.50
CA GLU A 42 14.92 9.63 -1.08
C GLU A 42 14.62 8.67 0.08
N TYR A 43 15.39 7.59 0.21
CA TYR A 43 15.27 6.62 1.29
C TYR A 43 15.97 7.15 2.55
N LYS A 44 15.29 7.04 3.70
CA LYS A 44 15.77 7.58 5.00
C LYS A 44 16.13 6.51 6.02
N VAL A 45 15.90 5.25 5.68
CA VAL A 45 16.01 4.08 6.56
C VAL A 45 16.30 2.84 5.72
N ASP A 46 16.96 1.86 6.34
CA ASP A 46 17.34 0.59 5.71
C ASP A 46 16.10 -0.23 5.33
N ARG A 47 16.17 -0.96 4.21
CA ARG A 47 15.00 -1.63 3.62
C ARG A 47 15.20 -3.13 3.42
N PRO A 48 14.16 -3.95 3.63
CA PRO A 48 14.15 -5.28 3.03
C PRO A 48 14.08 -5.15 1.50
N VAL A 49 14.36 -6.23 0.77
CA VAL A 49 14.18 -6.24 -0.69
C VAL A 49 12.71 -6.20 -1.09
N SER A 50 11.83 -6.82 -0.29
CA SER A 50 10.39 -6.82 -0.53
C SER A 50 9.59 -7.03 0.75
N THR A 51 8.34 -6.60 0.72
CA THR A 51 7.30 -6.91 1.72
C THR A 51 5.99 -7.26 1.02
N CYS A 52 5.00 -7.70 1.78
CA CYS A 52 3.63 -7.91 1.32
C CYS A 52 2.64 -7.49 2.41
N ILE A 53 1.56 -6.83 2.01
CA ILE A 53 0.44 -6.52 2.93
C ILE A 53 -0.90 -7.01 2.36
N TYR A 54 -1.82 -7.32 3.26
CA TYR A 54 -3.25 -7.25 3.01
C TYR A 54 -3.72 -5.80 3.19
N PHE A 55 -4.65 -5.33 2.35
CA PHE A 55 -5.26 -4.00 2.50
C PHE A 55 -6.77 -4.06 2.17
N LEU A 56 -7.59 -3.48 3.01
CA LEU A 56 -9.04 -3.49 2.85
C LEU A 56 -9.59 -2.08 2.92
N LEU A 57 -10.34 -1.70 1.89
CA LEU A 57 -11.02 -0.41 1.82
C LEU A 57 -12.54 -0.62 1.95
N PRO A 58 -13.15 -0.31 3.11
CA PRO A 58 -14.59 -0.34 3.25
C PRO A 58 -15.28 0.70 2.36
N SER A 59 -16.53 0.44 2.00
CA SER A 59 -17.36 1.41 1.28
C SER A 59 -17.42 2.75 2.01
N GLY A 60 -17.34 3.84 1.26
CA GLY A 60 -17.32 5.21 1.79
C GLY A 60 -15.96 5.69 2.31
N ASN A 61 -14.94 4.83 2.33
CA ASN A 61 -13.58 5.21 2.69
C ASN A 61 -12.72 5.44 1.45
N MET A 62 -11.66 6.22 1.62
CA MET A 62 -10.65 6.52 0.59
C MET A 62 -9.25 6.33 1.17
N SER A 63 -8.33 5.81 0.36
CA SER A 63 -6.90 5.89 0.67
C SER A 63 -6.39 7.27 0.28
N ARG A 64 -5.85 8.02 1.25
CA ARG A 64 -5.31 9.36 1.03
C ARG A 64 -4.14 9.30 0.05
N LEU A 65 -4.03 10.32 -0.81
CA LEU A 65 -2.90 10.47 -1.72
C LEU A 65 -1.59 10.47 -0.94
N HIS A 66 -0.66 9.65 -1.39
CA HIS A 66 0.65 9.51 -0.79
C HIS A 66 1.70 9.20 -1.85
N ARG A 67 2.96 9.36 -1.48
CA ARG A 67 4.12 9.13 -2.35
C ARG A 67 5.09 8.15 -1.71
N ILE A 68 5.53 7.20 -2.50
CA ILE A 68 6.46 6.16 -2.09
C ILE A 68 7.68 6.21 -3.01
N PRO A 69 8.91 6.02 -2.50
CA PRO A 69 10.12 6.08 -3.33
C PRO A 69 10.39 4.78 -4.10
N CYS A 70 9.49 3.80 -4.04
CA CYS A 70 9.57 2.52 -4.74
C CYS A 70 8.31 2.29 -5.59
N SER A 71 8.43 1.42 -6.58
CA SER A 71 7.29 0.88 -7.29
C SER A 71 6.40 0.08 -6.34
N GLU A 72 5.11 0.08 -6.64
CA GLU A 72 4.10 -0.65 -5.90
C GLU A 72 3.28 -1.47 -6.89
N VAL A 73 3.04 -2.74 -6.56
CA VAL A 73 2.17 -3.62 -7.34
C VAL A 73 0.90 -3.85 -6.54
N TRP A 74 -0.25 -3.93 -7.22
CA TRP A 74 -1.56 -4.08 -6.59
C TRP A 74 -2.33 -5.26 -7.18
N HIS A 75 -2.67 -6.28 -6.37
CA HIS A 75 -3.48 -7.42 -6.84
C HIS A 75 -4.90 -7.38 -6.29
N HIS A 76 -5.88 -7.78 -7.13
CA HIS A 76 -7.30 -7.89 -6.77
C HIS A 76 -7.65 -9.31 -6.30
N TYR A 77 -8.20 -9.46 -5.11
CA TYR A 77 -8.71 -10.74 -4.60
C TYR A 77 -10.24 -10.84 -4.52
N ILE A 78 -10.98 -9.86 -3.94
CA ILE A 78 -12.45 -9.93 -3.74
C ILE A 78 -13.18 -8.57 -3.90
N GLY A 79 -14.50 -8.46 -3.70
CA GLY A 79 -15.21 -7.16 -3.69
C GLY A 79 -15.19 -6.31 -4.98
N GLU A 80 -15.61 -5.05 -4.85
CA GLU A 80 -15.86 -4.12 -5.96
C GLU A 80 -14.57 -3.47 -6.54
N PRO A 81 -14.62 -2.92 -7.76
CA PRO A 81 -13.56 -2.06 -8.28
C PRO A 81 -13.22 -0.85 -7.41
N ILE A 82 -11.94 -0.44 -7.47
CA ILE A 82 -11.46 0.85 -6.98
C ILE A 82 -10.84 1.62 -8.15
N THR A 83 -10.93 2.95 -8.07
CA THR A 83 -10.17 3.82 -8.96
C THR A 83 -8.85 4.18 -8.28
N GLU A 84 -7.73 3.90 -8.93
CA GLU A 84 -6.42 4.38 -8.49
C GLU A 84 -6.14 5.73 -9.15
N MET A 85 -5.88 6.74 -8.32
CA MET A 85 -5.46 8.07 -8.77
C MET A 85 -3.95 8.18 -8.66
N ASN A 86 -3.28 8.28 -9.81
CA ASN A 86 -1.84 8.44 -9.87
C ASN A 86 -1.52 9.88 -10.27
N CYS A 87 -0.74 10.59 -9.45
CA CYS A 87 -0.27 11.92 -9.77
C CYS A 87 1.24 11.88 -10.04
N GLU A 88 1.62 12.13 -11.29
CA GLU A 88 3.02 12.25 -11.69
C GLU A 88 3.46 13.71 -11.61
N TYR A 89 4.51 13.96 -10.84
CA TYR A 89 5.17 15.25 -10.83
C TYR A 89 6.22 15.29 -11.93
N ASN A 90 5.90 15.97 -13.02
CA ASN A 90 6.87 16.32 -14.04
C ASN A 90 7.11 17.83 -13.96
N ILE A 91 8.36 18.28 -14.13
CA ILE A 91 8.76 19.71 -14.03
C ILE A 91 7.97 20.64 -14.96
N ASN A 92 7.22 20.09 -15.93
CA ASN A 92 6.39 20.83 -16.88
C ASN A 92 4.87 20.70 -16.66
N TYR A 93 4.37 19.65 -15.98
CA TYR A 93 2.93 19.41 -15.80
C TYR A 93 2.64 18.54 -14.56
N ASN A 94 1.51 18.80 -13.90
CA ASN A 94 0.91 17.86 -12.94
C ASN A 94 -0.15 17.05 -13.69
N LEU A 95 0.11 15.76 -13.93
CA LEU A 95 -0.87 14.86 -14.53
C LEU A 95 -1.42 13.94 -13.42
N CYS A 96 -2.71 14.05 -13.11
CA CYS A 96 -3.39 13.03 -12.32
C CYS A 96 -4.24 12.18 -13.27
N SER A 97 -3.90 10.91 -13.41
CA SER A 97 -4.65 9.94 -14.22
C SER A 97 -5.48 9.03 -13.32
N ASN A 98 -6.69 8.73 -13.78
CA ASN A 98 -7.57 7.74 -13.13
C ASN A 98 -7.37 6.41 -13.86
N ILE A 99 -7.01 5.36 -13.12
CA ILE A 99 -7.02 4.00 -13.64
C ILE A 99 -8.17 3.27 -12.94
N ASP A 100 -9.16 2.86 -13.71
CA ASP A 100 -10.31 2.11 -13.21
C ASP A 100 -9.92 0.62 -13.10
N LEU A 101 -9.84 0.11 -11.87
CA LEU A 101 -9.30 -1.22 -11.58
C LEU A 101 -10.29 -2.01 -10.72
N LYS A 102 -10.61 -3.24 -11.10
CA LYS A 102 -11.44 -4.15 -10.29
C LYS A 102 -10.61 -4.63 -9.07
N LYS A 103 -10.89 -4.28 -7.78
CA LYS A 103 -10.01 -4.54 -6.59
C LYS A 103 -10.66 -4.51 -5.16
N VAL A 104 -10.72 -5.62 -4.41
CA VAL A 104 -10.24 -5.74 -3.01
C VAL A 104 -8.79 -6.16 -3.06
N HIS A 105 -7.95 -5.36 -2.43
CA HIS A 105 -6.55 -5.28 -2.73
C HIS A 105 -5.70 -6.12 -1.77
N ILE A 106 -4.81 -6.94 -2.31
CA ILE A 106 -3.78 -7.58 -1.50
C ILE A 106 -2.50 -7.66 -2.34
N SER A 107 -1.37 -7.58 -1.65
CA SER A 107 0.01 -7.67 -2.12
C SER A 107 0.48 -6.40 -2.80
N ARG A 108 0.99 -5.55 -1.91
CA ARG A 108 1.95 -4.48 -2.09
C ARG A 108 3.36 -5.05 -1.99
N VAL A 109 4.21 -4.94 -3.02
CA VAL A 109 5.66 -4.97 -2.78
C VAL A 109 6.01 -3.61 -2.21
N ASP A 110 5.91 -3.47 -0.88
CA ASP A 110 6.24 -2.20 -0.24
C ASP A 110 7.71 -2.16 0.13
N ASN A 111 8.45 -1.22 -0.43
CA ASN A 111 9.70 -0.74 0.15
C ASN A 111 9.49 0.65 0.77
N SER A 112 8.33 0.94 1.36
CA SER A 112 8.02 2.16 2.15
C SER A 112 7.91 1.88 3.66
N ASP A 113 8.49 2.77 4.47
CA ASP A 113 8.62 2.64 5.94
C ASP A 113 7.61 3.55 6.63
N ARG A 114 6.55 3.92 5.91
CA ARG A 114 5.53 4.83 6.43
C ARG A 114 4.74 4.23 7.60
N PHE A 115 4.78 2.92 7.77
CA PHE A 115 3.96 2.22 8.75
C PHE A 115 4.61 2.10 10.14
N ARG A 116 5.83 2.63 10.33
CA ARG A 116 6.59 2.49 11.59
C ARG A 116 6.78 3.74 12.43
N ASN A 117 6.38 4.93 11.97
CA ASN A 117 6.49 6.15 12.79
C ASN A 117 5.13 6.55 13.35
N GLY A 118 4.71 5.81 14.38
CA GLY A 118 3.85 6.32 15.44
C GLY A 118 4.74 6.70 16.62
N GLY A 119 5.14 7.97 16.67
CA GLY A 119 5.90 8.62 17.74
C GLY A 119 5.71 10.12 17.63
#